data_AF-A0A2G9UBL7-F1
#
_entry.id   AF-A0A2G9UBL7-F1
#
_cell.length_a   1.000
_cell.length_b   1.000
_cell.length_c   1.000
_cell.angle_alpha   90.00
_cell.angle_beta   90.00
_cell.angle_gamma   90.00
#
_symmetry.space_group_name_H-M   'P 1'
#
loop_
_entity.id
_entity.type
_entity.pdbx_description
1 polymer ?
#
loop_
_entity_poly.entity_id
_entity_poly.type
_entity_poly.pdbx_seq_one_letter_code
_entity_poly.pdbx_strand_id
1 'polypeptide(L)'
;MQLRSRQRKIEQLVDEDEIAKSFMRQPELRGTTMDRLEMQELGRILKGDVDEAWRRKQESLVGKNLNEIREEHRWFRAVQDADSTRRIKAERAERRRKERIAARGDDS
;
A
#
# COMPACT_ATOMS: atom_id res chain seq x y z
N MET A 1 8.86 -20.65 19.82
CA MET A 1 8.80 -19.89 21.09
C MET A 1 8.69 -18.36 20.91
N GLN A 2 9.21 -17.77 19.83
CA GLN A 2 9.22 -16.30 19.61
C GLN A 2 7.85 -15.65 19.35
N LEU A 3 6.86 -16.38 18.83
CA LEU A 3 5.52 -15.83 18.57
C LEU A 3 4.77 -15.48 19.86
N ARG A 4 4.88 -16.32 20.90
CA ARG A 4 4.20 -16.10 22.19
C ARG A 4 4.82 -14.97 23.02
N SER A 5 6.12 -14.69 22.84
CA SER A 5 6.79 -13.56 23.49
C SER A 5 6.51 -12.25 22.75
N ARG A 6 6.42 -12.27 21.41
CA ARG A 6 5.91 -11.13 20.63
C ARG A 6 4.45 -10.83 20.96
N GLN A 7 3.59 -11.85 21.05
CA GLN A 7 2.17 -11.67 21.38
C GLN A 7 1.95 -11.07 22.77
N ARG A 8 2.63 -11.58 23.80
CA ARG A 8 2.60 -10.99 25.15
C ARG A 8 3.12 -9.56 25.19
N LYS A 9 4.12 -9.25 24.36
CA LYS A 9 4.63 -7.88 24.22
C LYS A 9 3.57 -6.99 23.57
N ILE A 10 2.91 -7.44 22.52
CA ILE A 10 1.80 -6.73 21.86
C ILE A 10 0.63 -6.52 22.84
N GLU A 11 0.27 -7.52 23.64
CA GLU A 11 -0.81 -7.43 24.65
C GLU A 11 -0.49 -6.51 25.83
N GLN A 12 0.79 -6.24 26.10
CA GLN A 12 1.24 -5.33 27.16
C GLN A 12 1.40 -3.88 26.67
N LEU A 13 1.34 -3.65 25.36
CA LEU A 13 1.50 -2.32 24.78
C LEU A 13 0.15 -1.61 24.86
N VAL A 14 0.14 -0.46 25.53
CA VAL A 14 -0.99 0.47 25.50
C VAL A 14 -0.95 1.15 24.14
N ASP A 15 -2.02 1.05 23.36
CA ASP A 15 -2.11 1.61 22.00
C ASP A 15 -1.61 3.06 21.92
N GLU A 16 -2.01 3.89 22.90
CA GLU A 16 -1.60 5.29 23.02
C GLU A 16 -0.07 5.46 23.09
N ASP A 17 0.60 4.62 23.87
CA ASP A 17 2.06 4.67 24.09
C ASP A 17 2.83 4.22 22.85
N GLU A 18 2.35 3.20 22.14
CA GLU A 18 2.98 2.79 20.87
C GLU A 18 2.72 3.78 19.72
N ILE A 19 1.54 4.40 19.68
CA ILE A 19 1.24 5.47 18.72
C ILE A 19 2.18 6.65 18.97
N ALA A 20 2.30 7.11 20.22
CA ALA A 20 3.22 8.18 20.60
C ALA A 20 4.67 7.86 20.25
N LYS A 21 5.17 6.67 20.63
CA LYS A 21 6.53 6.22 20.30
C LYS A 21 6.77 6.13 18.80
N SER A 22 5.77 5.68 18.03
CA SER A 22 5.88 5.59 16.58
C SER A 22 5.92 6.97 15.93
N PHE A 23 5.14 7.92 16.43
CA PHE A 23 5.18 9.31 16.00
C PHE A 23 6.55 9.94 16.27
N MET A 24 7.11 9.74 17.46
CA MET A 24 8.43 10.27 17.83
C MET A 24 9.61 9.63 17.07
N ARG A 25 9.38 8.52 16.35
CA ARG A 25 10.40 7.90 15.46
C ARG A 25 10.52 8.59 14.10
N GLN A 26 9.65 9.55 13.79
CA GLN A 26 9.69 10.31 12.54
C GLN A 26 11.03 11.07 12.39
N PRO A 27 11.62 11.11 11.19
CA PRO A 27 12.90 11.78 10.94
C PRO A 27 12.95 13.23 11.44
N GLU A 28 11.84 13.93 11.36
CA GLU A 28 11.66 15.35 11.69
C GLU A 28 11.65 15.59 13.22
N LEU A 29 11.28 14.57 14.00
CA LEU A 29 11.18 14.61 15.46
C LEU A 29 12.36 13.90 16.13
N ARG A 30 13.35 13.48 15.34
CA ARG A 30 14.48 12.71 15.82
C ARG A 30 15.36 13.56 16.72
N GLY A 31 15.55 13.11 17.96
CA GLY A 31 16.35 13.81 18.97
C GLY A 31 15.52 14.66 19.92
N THR A 32 14.21 14.80 19.68
CA THR A 32 13.29 15.41 20.64
C THR A 32 13.07 14.46 21.81
N THR A 33 13.36 14.93 23.02
CA THR A 33 13.06 14.22 24.27
C THR A 33 11.75 14.75 24.82
N MET A 34 10.81 13.85 25.11
CA MET A 34 9.56 14.14 25.80
C MET A 34 9.51 13.37 27.11
N ASP A 35 8.93 13.99 28.13
CA ASP A 35 8.66 13.32 29.40
C ASP A 35 7.49 12.33 29.27
N ARG A 36 7.37 11.40 30.22
CA ARG A 36 6.36 10.35 30.24
C ARG A 36 4.93 10.91 30.21
N LEU A 37 4.67 12.01 30.90
CA LEU A 37 3.35 12.65 30.91
C LEU A 37 3.02 13.26 29.54
N GLU A 38 3.99 13.94 28.92
CA GLU A 38 3.84 14.49 27.56
C GLU A 38 3.59 13.39 26.53
N MET A 39 4.28 12.26 26.68
CA MET A 39 4.12 11.10 25.80
C MET A 39 2.74 10.45 25.91
N GLN A 40 2.18 10.40 27.12
CA GLN A 40 0.82 9.91 27.34
C GLN A 40 -0.22 10.86 26.74
N GLU A 41 -0.07 12.17 26.93
CA GLU A 41 -1.00 13.15 26.37
C GLU A 41 -0.96 13.14 24.84
N LEU A 42 0.25 13.08 24.26
CA LEU A 42 0.43 12.94 22.82
C LEU A 42 -0.23 11.64 22.29
N GLY A 43 -0.05 10.53 23.00
CA GLY A 43 -0.66 9.25 22.66
C GLY A 43 -2.18 9.30 22.64
N ARG A 44 -2.80 9.96 23.62
CA ARG A 44 -4.25 10.15 23.69
C ARG A 44 -4.80 10.97 22.54
N ILE A 45 -4.15 12.10 22.23
CA ILE A 45 -4.56 12.98 21.13
C ILE A 45 -4.49 12.19 19.81
N LEU A 46 -3.34 11.58 19.52
CA LEU A 46 -3.13 10.82 18.28
C LEU A 46 -4.07 9.61 18.19
N LYS A 47 -4.37 8.93 19.30
CA LYS A 47 -5.34 7.84 19.33
C LYS A 47 -6.74 8.33 18.97
N GLY A 48 -7.15 9.47 19.51
CA GLY A 48 -8.41 10.13 19.16
C GLY A 48 -8.51 10.42 17.66
N ASP A 49 -7.46 11.01 17.07
CA ASP A 49 -7.41 11.32 15.63
C ASP A 49 -7.46 10.07 14.75
N VAL A 50 -6.72 9.02 15.13
CA VAL A 50 -6.71 7.73 14.42
C VAL A 50 -8.08 7.08 14.47
N ASP A 51 -8.73 7.06 15.63
CA ASP A 51 -10.05 6.46 15.80
C ASP A 51 -11.12 7.24 15.04
N GLU A 52 -11.02 8.58 15.00
CA GLU A 52 -11.93 9.42 14.23
C GLU A 52 -11.73 9.24 12.72
N ALA A 53 -10.49 9.19 12.24
CA ALA A 53 -10.17 8.90 10.84
C ALA A 53 -10.65 7.49 10.43
N TRP A 54 -10.48 6.51 11.32
CA TRP A 54 -10.99 5.16 11.12
C TRP A 54 -12.52 5.14 11.04
N ARG A 55 -13.21 5.84 11.95
CA ARG A 55 -14.66 5.97 11.94
C ARG A 55 -15.16 6.62 10.65
N ARG A 56 -14.58 7.75 10.23
CA ARG A 56 -14.92 8.41 8.95
C ARG A 56 -14.71 7.48 7.76
N LYS A 57 -13.61 6.73 7.74
CA LYS A 57 -13.35 5.72 6.69
C LYS A 57 -14.40 4.62 6.71
N GLN A 58 -14.76 4.13 7.88
CA GLN A 58 -15.76 3.08 8.04
C GLN A 58 -17.14 3.59 7.62
N GLU A 59 -17.55 4.79 8.03
CA GLU A 59 -18.77 5.47 7.57
C GLU A 59 -18.77 5.65 6.05
N SER A 60 -17.64 6.01 5.44
CA SER A 60 -17.52 6.11 3.97
C SER A 60 -17.64 4.76 3.24
N LEU A 61 -17.45 3.65 3.96
CA LEU A 61 -17.59 2.29 3.48
C LEU A 61 -18.96 1.69 3.81
N VAL A 62 -19.68 2.21 4.81
CA VAL A 62 -21.08 1.86 5.10
C VAL A 62 -21.93 2.31 3.92
N GLY A 63 -22.45 1.35 3.15
CA GLY A 63 -23.20 1.59 1.91
C GLY A 63 -22.41 1.34 0.62
N LYS A 64 -21.08 1.13 0.69
CA LYS A 64 -20.28 0.66 -0.45
C LYS A 64 -20.14 -0.86 -0.38
N ASN A 65 -20.69 -1.55 -1.37
CA ASN A 65 -20.50 -2.99 -1.49
C ASN A 65 -19.02 -3.25 -1.83
N LEU A 66 -18.25 -3.78 -0.86
CA LEU A 66 -16.82 -4.07 -1.04
C LEU A 66 -16.57 -5.03 -2.23
N ASN A 67 -17.58 -5.81 -2.63
CA ASN A 67 -17.50 -6.68 -3.79
C ASN A 67 -17.50 -5.91 -5.13
N GLU A 68 -18.22 -4.79 -5.23
CA GLU A 68 -18.26 -3.93 -6.42
C GLU A 68 -16.93 -3.21 -6.64
N ILE A 69 -16.31 -2.68 -5.57
CA ILE A 69 -14.98 -2.05 -5.62
C ILE A 69 -13.91 -3.07 -6.12
N ARG A 70 -14.05 -4.34 -5.74
CA ARG A 70 -13.15 -5.42 -6.22
C ARG A 70 -13.42 -5.80 -7.67
N GLU A 71 -14.65 -5.64 -8.16
CA GLU A 71 -15.00 -5.85 -9.57
C GLU A 71 -14.45 -4.74 -10.45
N GLU A 72 -14.61 -3.47 -10.07
CA GLU A 72 -14.02 -2.34 -10.78
C GLU A 72 -12.50 -2.47 -10.91
N HIS A 73 -11.81 -2.80 -9.81
CA HIS A 73 -10.36 -2.98 -9.84
C HIS A 73 -9.94 -4.19 -10.69
N ARG A 74 -10.76 -5.25 -10.74
CA ARG A 74 -10.52 -6.39 -11.65
C ARG A 74 -10.68 -5.99 -13.11
N TRP A 75 -11.70 -5.21 -13.44
CA TRP A 75 -11.95 -4.75 -14.81
C TRP A 75 -10.85 -3.79 -15.26
N PHE A 76 -10.45 -2.86 -14.40
CA PHE A 76 -9.35 -1.93 -14.68
C PHE A 76 -8.02 -2.66 -14.95
N ARG A 77 -7.70 -3.70 -14.16
CA ARG A 77 -6.54 -4.58 -14.40
C ARG A 77 -6.67 -5.34 -15.72
N ALA A 78 -7.82 -5.93 -16.01
CA ALA A 78 -8.04 -6.66 -17.25
C ALA A 78 -7.87 -5.78 -18.50
N VAL A 79 -8.30 -4.52 -18.43
CA VAL A 79 -8.10 -3.54 -19.51
C VAL A 79 -6.62 -3.17 -19.66
N GLN A 80 -5.91 -2.90 -18.57
CA GLN A 80 -4.47 -2.62 -18.61
C GLN A 80 -3.66 -3.82 -19.17
N ASP A 81 -3.99 -5.04 -18.75
CA ASP A 81 -3.31 -6.26 -19.19
C ASP A 81 -3.61 -6.56 -20.66
N ALA A 82 -4.82 -6.28 -21.14
CA ALA A 82 -5.18 -6.40 -22.56
C ALA A 82 -4.38 -5.44 -23.44
N ASP A 83 -4.19 -4.19 -23.01
CA ASP A 83 -3.39 -3.20 -23.74
C ASP A 83 -1.90 -3.54 -23.73
N SER A 84 -1.36 -4.02 -22.60
CA SER A 84 0.01 -4.54 -22.51
C SER A 84 0.21 -5.72 -23.48
N THR A 85 -0.73 -6.66 -23.50
CA THR A 85 -0.71 -7.82 -24.39
C THR A 85 -0.78 -7.42 -25.87
N ARG A 86 -1.59 -6.41 -26.21
CA ARG A 86 -1.68 -5.86 -27.57
C ARG A 86 -0.35 -5.23 -28.01
N ARG A 87 0.29 -4.44 -27.14
CA ARG A 87 1.61 -3.84 -27.42
C ARG A 87 2.68 -4.89 -27.69
N ILE A 88 2.77 -5.91 -26.82
CA ILE A 88 3.75 -7.01 -26.98
C ILE A 88 3.51 -7.80 -28.28
N LYS A 89 2.25 -8.04 -28.65
CA LYS A 89 1.92 -8.70 -29.92
C LYS A 89 2.33 -7.87 -31.13
N ALA A 90 2.10 -6.56 -31.10
CA ALA A 90 2.49 -5.64 -32.17
C ALA A 90 4.03 -5.61 -32.34
N GLU A 91 4.78 -5.52 -31.25
CA GLU A 91 6.24 -5.52 -31.26
C GLU A 91 6.81 -6.84 -31.81
N ARG A 92 6.25 -7.98 -31.42
CA ARG A 92 6.63 -9.30 -31.96
C ARG A 92 6.30 -9.46 -33.44
N ALA A 93 5.24 -8.82 -33.92
CA ALA A 93 4.88 -8.83 -35.34
C ALA A 93 5.84 -7.93 -36.15
N GLU A 94 6.19 -6.77 -35.62
CA GLU A 94 7.15 -5.86 -36.24
C GLU A 94 8.55 -6.47 -36.32
N ARG A 95 9.01 -7.12 -35.24
CA ARG A 95 10.29 -7.83 -35.23
C ARG A 95 10.35 -8.93 -36.28
N ARG A 96 9.30 -9.77 -36.36
CA ARG A 96 9.19 -10.81 -37.40
C ARG A 96 9.15 -10.22 -38.80
N ARG A 97 8.52 -9.06 -39.00
CA ARG A 97 8.53 -8.36 -40.28
C ARG A 97 9.94 -7.89 -40.66
N LYS A 98 10.67 -7.29 -39.71
CA LYS A 98 12.06 -6.83 -39.92
C LYS A 98 13.00 -8.01 -40.23
N GLU A 99 12.89 -9.11 -39.50
CA GLU A 99 13.64 -10.35 -39.75
C GLU A 99 13.36 -10.92 -41.15
N ARG A 100 12.11 -10.92 -41.60
CA ARG A 100 11.74 -11.39 -42.95
C ARG A 100 12.24 -10.47 -44.08
N ILE A 101 12.37 -9.17 -43.81
CA ILE A 101 12.92 -8.21 -44.77
C ILE A 101 14.43 -8.35 -44.83
N ALA A 102 15.11 -8.47 -43.67
CA ALA A 102 16.55 -8.71 -43.59
C ALA A 102 16.94 -10.02 -44.29
N ALA A 103 16.22 -11.11 -44.03
CA ALA A 103 16.46 -12.41 -44.68
C ALA A 103 16.17 -12.42 -46.20
N ARG A 104 15.44 -11.43 -46.74
CA ARG A 104 15.22 -11.26 -48.18
C ARG A 104 16.20 -10.28 -48.83
N GLY A 105 16.93 -9.50 -48.05
CA GLY A 105 17.90 -8.50 -48.53
C GLY A 105 19.33 -9.06 -48.69
N ASP A 106 19.63 -10.22 -48.11
CA ASP A 106 20.94 -10.89 -48.21
C ASP A 106 21.07 -11.85 -49.42
N ASP A 107 19.99 -12.03 -50.21
CA ASP A 107 19.93 -12.91 -51.39
C ASP A 107 20.08 -12.13 -52.73
N SER A 108 20.72 -10.96 -52.74
CA SER A 108 20.95 -10.16 -53.97
C SER A 108 22.36 -9.59 -54.09
#